data_AF-A0A935ZX03-F1
#
_entry.id   AF-A0A935ZX03-F1
#
_cell.length_a   1.000
_cell.length_b   1.000
_cell.length_c   1.000
_cell.angle_alpha   90.00
_cell.angle_beta   90.00
_cell.angle_gamma   90.00
#
_symmetry.space_group_name_H-M   'P 1'
#
loop_
_entity.id
_entity.type
_entity.pdbx_description
1 polymer ?
#
loop_
_entity_poly.entity_id
_entity_poly.type
_entity_poly.pdbx_seq_one_letter_code
_entity_poly.pdbx_strand_id
1 'polypeptide(L)'
;MLRRPPLVRARTRPWPLATLVLAWACGDDGGVVQDSGGSSSTGGGEGTSTATTATTTTVSGADSSEGGSTSSTTTTDGSSSGEVGSTGSGSSSSEGGSSSSGADTCGNQAIDAGEDCDGPALGGQDCVTQGQGGGTLACAADCTFDLGACTEGPVCGDGLLGGDETCDGAAVGDATCVSLGHGGGVLGCSDDCAAFDESGCAPPESCANLVDDDLDGAVDCADADCLADEACAPIESVIDCDPVLCTFTTGGGPHGGDLCSCLIPGGRHPTGNDVADASCFGGSPGRDLEWVYDTTGYLAYAVSTCEAHTDDSSIASYDGDPGLGATELACGEDAPDEADYCSEILDSGDAGPAQLTSTPAGDALYLVIDEWNSGSYWDNLHQRTIDLELLPLLDAEVCDNGFDDDGDAAVDCDDDECDVPLCSPTETLIDCDPTFCTLTAGSGPNGGDLCHCVLLGPAHPQLDDFEIGSCFGGQPGRELLWTVDLGSYSAFTVTTCNANTQDSSIAVFDADPQGAGVELACSEDASGEANYCSEITSSGDGGDPLPTDAPESGELWLVVDEWNPGSYWDGVSPRTIDLELIP
;
A
#
# COMPACT_ATOMS: atom_id res chain seq x y z
N MET A 1 -42.20 33.99 -57.53
CA MET A 1 -41.47 33.58 -58.75
C MET A 1 -40.56 32.42 -58.32
N LEU A 2 -41.05 31.17 -58.30
CA LEU A 2 -40.92 30.16 -59.35
C LEU A 2 -39.48 29.99 -59.88
N ARG A 3 -38.77 28.93 -59.44
CA ARG A 3 -38.48 27.72 -60.26
C ARG A 3 -37.69 26.64 -59.48
N ARG A 4 -38.24 25.42 -59.51
CA ARG A 4 -37.60 24.07 -59.40
C ARG A 4 -37.22 23.59 -60.83
N PRO A 5 -36.69 22.37 -61.12
CA PRO A 5 -35.74 21.42 -60.48
C PRO A 5 -34.62 20.99 -61.51
N PRO A 6 -33.94 19.79 -61.47
CA PRO A 6 -34.55 18.48 -61.75
C PRO A 6 -34.08 17.27 -60.89
N LEU A 7 -34.87 16.20 -60.97
CA LEU A 7 -34.74 14.84 -60.40
C LEU A 7 -33.82 13.94 -61.23
N VAL A 8 -33.13 12.98 -60.59
CA VAL A 8 -32.55 11.79 -61.23
C VAL A 8 -33.00 10.50 -60.50
N ARG A 9 -33.24 9.47 -61.31
CA ARG A 9 -33.98 8.22 -61.08
C ARG A 9 -33.28 7.22 -60.15
N ALA A 10 -34.05 6.63 -59.23
CA ALA A 10 -33.78 5.32 -58.63
C ALA A 10 -34.11 4.17 -59.61
N ARG A 11 -33.22 3.17 -59.70
CA ARG A 11 -33.47 1.87 -60.34
C ARG A 11 -33.55 0.79 -59.25
N THR A 12 -34.55 -0.08 -59.37
CA THR A 12 -34.83 -1.21 -58.48
C THR A 12 -34.50 -2.55 -59.17
N ARG A 13 -34.28 -3.57 -58.30
CA ARG A 13 -34.40 -5.04 -58.47
C ARG A 13 -33.07 -5.84 -58.48
N PRO A 14 -33.08 -7.14 -58.13
CA PRO A 14 -33.74 -7.81 -56.99
C PRO A 14 -32.84 -8.87 -56.29
N TRP A 15 -33.21 -9.31 -55.09
CA TRP A 15 -32.65 -10.47 -54.37
C TRP A 15 -33.15 -11.81 -54.95
N PRO A 16 -32.36 -12.91 -54.92
CA PRO A 16 -32.89 -14.24 -55.05
C PRO A 16 -33.16 -14.90 -53.68
N LEU A 17 -34.29 -15.61 -53.64
CA LEU A 17 -34.71 -16.57 -52.63
C LEU A 17 -33.82 -17.83 -52.67
N ALA A 18 -33.44 -18.35 -51.50
CA ALA A 18 -33.04 -19.75 -51.33
C ALA A 18 -33.80 -20.40 -50.17
N THR A 19 -34.76 -21.21 -50.61
CA THR A 19 -35.45 -22.37 -50.03
C THR A 19 -34.92 -22.99 -48.74
N LEU A 20 -35.79 -23.06 -47.73
CA LEU A 20 -35.78 -23.98 -46.59
C LEU A 20 -36.64 -25.21 -46.95
N VAL A 21 -36.06 -26.42 -46.92
CA VAL A 21 -36.83 -27.69 -46.86
C VAL A 21 -36.13 -28.71 -45.96
N LEU A 22 -36.95 -29.26 -45.07
CA LEU A 22 -36.77 -30.29 -44.05
C LEU A 22 -35.92 -31.51 -44.44
N ALA A 23 -35.18 -32.02 -43.44
CA ALA A 23 -34.88 -33.44 -43.30
C ALA A 23 -35.50 -33.99 -42.00
N TRP A 24 -35.80 -35.28 -42.07
CA TRP A 24 -36.81 -36.03 -41.34
C TRP A 24 -36.26 -36.68 -40.06
N ALA A 25 -37.18 -36.91 -39.11
CA ALA A 25 -36.95 -37.68 -37.89
C ALA A 25 -36.89 -39.21 -38.12
N CYS A 26 -36.23 -39.91 -37.19
CA CYS A 26 -36.59 -41.26 -36.74
C CYS A 26 -36.10 -41.45 -35.28
N GLY A 27 -37.01 -41.87 -34.38
CA GLY A 27 -36.72 -42.39 -33.02
C GLY A 27 -36.17 -43.83 -33.08
N ASP A 28 -35.93 -44.57 -32.00
CA ASP A 28 -36.50 -44.59 -30.65
C ASP A 28 -35.63 -45.50 -29.73
N ASP A 29 -36.02 -45.61 -28.44
CA ASP A 29 -35.63 -46.57 -27.39
C ASP A 29 -34.34 -46.26 -26.57
N GLY A 30 -34.28 -46.17 -25.23
CA GLY A 30 -35.25 -46.42 -24.15
C GLY A 30 -34.54 -46.89 -22.86
N GLY A 31 -34.87 -46.30 -21.70
CA GLY A 31 -34.59 -46.79 -20.34
C GLY A 31 -33.23 -46.36 -19.73
N VAL A 32 -33.09 -46.01 -18.44
CA VAL A 32 -33.80 -46.44 -17.24
C VAL A 32 -33.70 -45.36 -16.14
N VAL A 33 -34.79 -45.14 -15.41
CA VAL A 33 -34.86 -44.41 -14.13
C VAL A 33 -34.58 -45.38 -12.99
N GLN A 34 -33.70 -45.05 -12.04
CA GLN A 34 -33.88 -45.43 -10.64
C GLN A 34 -33.40 -44.34 -9.68
N ASP A 35 -34.27 -44.12 -8.70
CA ASP A 35 -34.21 -43.27 -7.53
C ASP A 35 -33.52 -44.01 -6.36
N SER A 36 -33.18 -43.25 -5.32
CA SER A 36 -32.94 -43.64 -3.91
C SER A 36 -31.53 -44.04 -3.47
N GLY A 37 -31.04 -43.34 -2.44
CA GLY A 37 -30.15 -43.96 -1.45
C GLY A 37 -29.18 -43.02 -0.73
N GLY A 38 -29.65 -42.27 0.26
CA GLY A 38 -28.77 -41.81 1.32
C GLY A 38 -28.32 -42.97 2.21
N SER A 39 -27.10 -42.92 2.75
CA SER A 39 -26.81 -43.28 4.15
C SER A 39 -25.33 -43.08 4.50
N SER A 40 -25.20 -42.56 5.71
CA SER A 40 -24.05 -42.45 6.60
C SER A 40 -23.31 -43.75 6.92
N SER A 41 -22.03 -43.63 7.29
CA SER A 41 -21.35 -44.28 8.44
C SER A 41 -19.82 -44.06 8.30
N THR A 42 -19.18 -43.22 9.12
CA THR A 42 -18.62 -43.42 10.48
C THR A 42 -17.42 -44.37 10.60
N GLY A 43 -16.31 -43.81 11.16
CA GLY A 43 -15.28 -44.48 11.96
C GLY A 43 -13.86 -44.24 11.42
N GLY A 44 -12.89 -43.64 12.12
CA GLY A 44 -12.81 -43.15 13.50
C GLY A 44 -11.37 -43.27 14.03
N GLY A 45 -10.91 -42.22 14.73
CA GLY A 45 -9.85 -42.22 15.78
C GLY A 45 -8.39 -42.05 15.32
N GLU A 46 -7.46 -41.41 16.02
CA GLU A 46 -7.28 -40.64 17.29
C GLU A 46 -5.87 -39.99 17.14
N GLY A 47 -5.40 -38.91 17.77
CA GLY A 47 -5.80 -38.09 18.92
C GLY A 47 -4.96 -36.78 18.97
N THR A 48 -5.49 -35.67 19.52
CA THR A 48 -5.30 -35.15 20.90
C THR A 48 -4.07 -34.22 21.03
N SER A 49 -4.05 -33.03 21.64
CA SER A 49 -4.99 -32.00 22.15
C SER A 49 -4.11 -30.87 22.72
N THR A 50 -4.56 -29.61 22.74
CA THR A 50 -4.62 -28.75 23.95
C THR A 50 -5.52 -27.53 23.66
N ALA A 51 -6.61 -27.36 24.42
CA ALA A 51 -7.38 -26.12 24.52
C ALA A 51 -8.04 -26.05 25.90
N THR A 52 -8.06 -24.85 26.51
CA THR A 52 -8.66 -24.54 27.81
C THR A 52 -9.87 -23.63 27.58
N THR A 53 -11.02 -23.97 28.17
CA THR A 53 -12.33 -23.35 27.92
C THR A 53 -12.71 -22.32 28.99
N ALA A 54 -13.27 -21.20 28.55
CA ALA A 54 -13.90 -20.17 29.37
C ALA A 54 -15.35 -20.55 29.75
N THR A 55 -15.76 -20.19 30.96
CA THR A 55 -17.11 -20.46 31.51
C THR A 55 -17.96 -19.20 31.46
N THR A 56 -19.14 -19.30 30.86
CA THR A 56 -20.20 -18.29 30.85
C THR A 56 -21.12 -18.46 32.07
N THR A 57 -21.57 -17.36 32.68
CA THR A 57 -22.71 -17.36 33.61
C THR A 57 -23.62 -16.17 33.31
N THR A 58 -24.91 -16.43 33.16
CA THR A 58 -26.01 -15.46 32.98
C THR A 58 -26.75 -15.24 34.31
N VAL A 59 -27.17 -14.00 34.60
CA VAL A 59 -28.37 -13.70 35.44
C VAL A 59 -29.06 -12.43 34.94
N SER A 60 -30.38 -12.49 34.87
CA SER A 60 -31.36 -11.51 34.39
C SER A 60 -31.73 -10.42 35.41
N GLY A 61 -32.26 -9.28 34.91
CA GLY A 61 -33.53 -8.73 35.41
C GLY A 61 -33.58 -7.29 35.96
N ALA A 62 -34.15 -6.39 35.14
CA ALA A 62 -35.34 -5.56 35.41
C ALA A 62 -35.25 -4.24 36.24
N ASP A 63 -35.41 -3.13 35.50
CA ASP A 63 -36.58 -2.20 35.48
C ASP A 63 -36.50 -0.78 36.10
N SER A 64 -37.03 0.16 35.29
CA SER A 64 -37.65 1.48 35.55
C SER A 64 -36.77 2.67 35.97
N SER A 65 -36.52 3.74 35.21
CA SER A 65 -37.31 4.68 34.37
C SER A 65 -37.70 5.99 35.06
N GLU A 66 -37.55 7.09 34.30
CA GLU A 66 -38.04 8.47 34.48
C GLU A 66 -37.27 9.35 35.49
N GLY A 67 -36.88 10.60 35.22
CA GLY A 67 -37.11 11.51 34.08
C GLY A 67 -37.00 12.96 34.57
N GLY A 68 -36.55 13.88 33.71
CA GLY A 68 -36.98 15.29 33.76
C GLY A 68 -36.04 16.34 34.38
N SER A 69 -35.14 16.85 33.56
CA SER A 69 -35.06 18.26 33.12
C SER A 69 -35.04 19.46 34.09
N THR A 70 -34.05 20.31 33.80
CA THR A 70 -34.05 21.79 33.69
C THR A 70 -33.76 22.69 34.90
N SER A 71 -32.55 23.25 34.81
CA SER A 71 -32.20 24.68 34.73
C SER A 71 -32.37 25.65 35.91
N SER A 72 -31.24 26.33 36.12
CA SER A 72 -31.04 27.79 36.22
C SER A 72 -31.07 28.48 37.60
N THR A 73 -29.89 29.04 37.89
CA THR A 73 -29.59 30.42 38.32
C THR A 73 -29.57 30.84 39.81
N THR A 74 -28.39 31.36 40.16
CA THR A 74 -28.08 32.64 40.86
C THR A 74 -28.04 32.74 42.40
N THR A 75 -26.80 33.04 42.85
CA THR A 75 -26.35 34.16 43.71
C THR A 75 -26.47 34.14 45.25
N THR A 76 -25.29 34.42 45.83
CA THR A 76 -24.93 35.35 46.93
C THR A 76 -25.17 34.99 48.41
N ASP A 77 -24.03 34.92 49.11
CA ASP A 77 -23.63 35.64 50.33
C ASP A 77 -24.61 35.88 51.49
N GLY A 78 -24.10 35.63 52.71
CA GLY A 78 -24.28 36.58 53.81
C GLY A 78 -24.72 36.03 55.17
N SER A 79 -23.72 35.75 56.01
CA SER A 79 -23.60 36.21 57.41
C SER A 79 -24.69 35.96 58.47
N SER A 80 -24.27 35.18 59.47
CA SER A 80 -24.20 35.52 60.91
C SER A 80 -25.40 35.35 61.85
N SER A 81 -25.02 35.25 63.14
CA SER A 81 -25.77 35.25 64.42
C SER A 81 -26.32 33.89 64.87
N GLY A 82 -26.17 33.46 66.13
CA GLY A 82 -25.70 34.15 67.34
C GLY A 82 -25.60 33.19 68.55
N GLU A 83 -25.08 33.76 69.64
CA GLU A 83 -24.61 33.17 70.90
C GLU A 83 -25.63 32.43 71.78
N VAL A 84 -25.13 31.59 72.70
CA VAL A 84 -25.51 31.57 74.14
C VAL A 84 -24.44 30.92 75.05
N GLY A 85 -23.75 31.79 75.81
CA GLY A 85 -23.42 31.75 77.26
C GLY A 85 -22.99 30.47 78.02
N SER A 86 -21.86 30.54 78.74
CA SER A 86 -21.82 30.81 80.22
C SER A 86 -20.47 30.46 80.89
N THR A 87 -19.75 31.52 81.27
CA THR A 87 -18.98 31.81 82.50
C THR A 87 -18.46 30.70 83.46
N GLY A 88 -17.18 30.81 83.80
CA GLY A 88 -16.59 30.30 85.06
C GLY A 88 -15.09 30.61 85.23
N SER A 89 -14.74 31.81 85.73
CA SER A 89 -13.42 32.18 86.31
C SER A 89 -13.09 31.28 87.52
N GLY A 90 -11.87 31.00 87.98
CA GLY A 90 -10.59 31.68 87.94
C GLY A 90 -9.95 31.57 89.33
N SER A 91 -8.83 30.83 89.40
CA SER A 91 -7.62 30.98 90.23
C SER A 91 -7.65 31.26 91.74
N SER A 92 -6.82 30.51 92.47
CA SER A 92 -5.91 30.97 93.56
C SER A 92 -4.79 29.91 93.65
N SER A 93 -3.56 30.12 93.13
CA SER A 93 -2.40 30.80 93.75
C SER A 93 -2.06 30.25 95.15
N SER A 94 -0.84 29.87 95.54
CA SER A 94 0.49 30.16 95.02
C SER A 94 1.55 29.27 95.72
N GLU A 95 2.67 29.04 95.03
CA GLU A 95 4.08 28.98 95.50
C GLU A 95 4.58 27.88 96.45
N GLY A 96 5.58 27.14 95.94
CA GLY A 96 6.90 27.11 96.58
C GLY A 96 7.40 25.79 97.20
N GLY A 97 8.22 25.05 96.44
CA GLY A 97 9.51 24.58 96.96
C GLY A 97 9.71 23.10 97.36
N SER A 98 10.29 22.35 96.43
CA SER A 98 11.48 21.47 96.58
C SER A 98 11.43 20.13 97.34
N SER A 99 11.74 19.10 96.54
CA SER A 99 12.72 18.02 96.74
C SER A 99 12.21 16.61 97.04
N SER A 100 12.20 15.77 96.00
CA SER A 100 12.74 14.40 96.09
C SER A 100 13.28 13.90 94.74
N SER A 101 14.53 14.25 94.46
CA SER A 101 15.58 13.33 93.99
C SER A 101 15.28 12.39 92.79
N GLY A 102 15.12 12.96 91.61
CA GLY A 102 16.04 12.73 90.50
C GLY A 102 16.62 14.11 90.17
N ALA A 103 17.91 14.25 89.93
CA ALA A 103 18.44 15.53 89.50
C ALA A 103 17.67 15.97 88.24
N ASP A 104 17.35 17.26 88.10
CA ASP A 104 17.23 17.84 86.77
C ASP A 104 18.60 17.61 86.13
N THR A 105 18.78 16.44 85.49
CA THR A 105 20.00 16.03 84.80
C THR A 105 20.26 16.93 83.61
N CYS A 106 19.20 17.64 83.18
CA CYS A 106 19.23 18.60 82.13
C CYS A 106 20.30 19.69 82.29
N GLY A 107 21.16 19.80 81.29
CA GLY A 107 22.31 20.67 81.24
C GLY A 107 23.62 20.01 81.67
N ASN A 108 23.66 18.68 81.83
CA ASN A 108 24.86 17.93 82.18
C ASN A 108 25.68 17.43 80.96
N GLN A 109 25.21 17.73 79.74
CA GLN A 109 25.78 17.36 78.44
C GLN A 109 25.72 15.86 78.10
N ALA A 110 24.87 15.09 78.78
CA ALA A 110 24.59 13.69 78.49
C ALA A 110 23.08 13.44 78.48
N ILE A 111 22.60 12.65 77.52
CA ILE A 111 21.16 12.33 77.43
C ILE A 111 20.84 11.25 78.47
N ASP A 112 20.15 11.63 79.54
CA ASP A 112 19.71 10.75 80.61
C ASP A 112 18.28 10.21 80.38
N ALA A 113 17.87 9.25 81.22
CA ALA A 113 16.56 8.60 81.07
C ALA A 113 15.40 9.59 81.34
N GLY A 114 14.68 9.96 80.27
CA GLY A 114 13.55 10.89 80.31
C GLY A 114 13.82 12.25 79.67
N GLU A 115 15.02 12.45 79.10
CA GLU A 115 15.39 13.64 78.32
C GLU A 115 15.37 13.31 76.82
N ASP A 116 14.92 14.26 76.00
CA ASP A 116 14.97 14.14 74.54
C ASP A 116 16.35 14.58 73.99
N CYS A 117 17.02 15.50 74.70
CA CYS A 117 18.35 16.01 74.42
C CYS A 117 18.99 16.61 75.70
N ASP A 118 20.30 16.90 75.70
CA ASP A 118 20.95 17.70 76.75
C ASP A 118 22.07 18.58 76.18
N GLY A 119 21.84 19.90 76.15
CA GLY A 119 22.80 20.88 75.62
C GLY A 119 23.15 20.57 74.15
N PRO A 120 24.43 20.30 73.80
CA PRO A 120 24.81 19.90 72.45
C PRO A 120 24.55 18.41 72.12
N ALA A 121 24.16 17.60 73.11
CA ALA A 121 23.86 16.19 72.90
C ALA A 121 22.41 16.04 72.39
N LEU A 122 22.25 15.97 71.06
CA LEU A 122 20.95 15.86 70.37
C LEU A 122 20.53 14.42 70.04
N GLY A 123 21.35 13.42 70.39
CA GLY A 123 20.99 12.01 70.18
C GLY A 123 20.92 11.57 68.72
N GLY A 124 21.55 12.33 67.82
CA GLY A 124 21.47 12.10 66.38
C GLY A 124 20.21 12.68 65.73
N GLN A 125 19.40 13.42 66.47
CA GLN A 125 18.27 14.19 65.91
C GLN A 125 18.78 15.53 65.35
N ASP A 126 18.10 15.98 64.32
CA ASP A 126 18.20 17.29 63.68
C ASP A 126 16.78 17.82 63.34
N CYS A 127 16.68 19.03 62.80
CA CYS A 127 15.39 19.63 62.46
C CYS A 127 14.59 18.75 61.48
N VAL A 128 15.26 18.06 60.55
CA VAL A 128 14.62 17.20 59.55
C VAL A 128 13.99 15.98 60.20
N THR A 129 14.72 15.30 61.09
CA THR A 129 14.20 14.14 61.85
C THR A 129 13.08 14.51 62.82
N GLN A 130 12.95 15.79 63.20
CA GLN A 130 11.84 16.33 64.00
C GLN A 130 10.67 16.84 63.13
N GLY A 131 10.68 16.59 61.82
CA GLY A 131 9.60 16.95 60.90
C GLY A 131 9.58 18.42 60.50
N GLN A 132 10.73 19.09 60.50
CA GLN A 132 10.90 20.49 60.07
C GLN A 132 11.78 20.58 58.81
N GLY A 133 11.60 21.63 58.00
CA GLY A 133 12.29 21.84 56.71
C GLY A 133 13.82 21.84 56.76
N GLY A 134 14.41 22.14 57.92
CA GLY A 134 15.86 22.28 58.10
C GLY A 134 16.21 23.22 59.26
N GLY A 135 17.45 23.71 59.30
CA GLY A 135 17.93 24.62 60.35
C GLY A 135 18.82 23.95 61.40
N THR A 136 19.03 24.61 62.54
CA THR A 136 19.86 24.08 63.63
C THR A 136 18.98 23.68 64.80
N LEU A 137 18.85 22.38 65.04
CA LEU A 137 18.13 21.86 66.19
C LEU A 137 18.91 22.21 67.47
N ALA A 138 18.23 22.79 68.45
CA ALA A 138 18.81 23.08 69.75
C ALA A 138 18.09 22.28 70.84
N CYS A 139 18.70 22.21 72.01
CA CYS A 139 18.07 21.64 73.19
C CYS A 139 17.63 22.74 74.15
N ALA A 140 16.35 22.75 74.52
CA ALA A 140 15.80 23.72 75.46
C ALA A 140 16.30 23.46 76.89
N ALA A 141 16.14 24.44 77.77
CA ALA A 141 16.58 24.35 79.17
C ALA A 141 15.77 23.33 80.01
N ASP A 142 14.70 22.78 79.45
CA ASP A 142 13.89 21.70 80.02
C ASP A 142 14.15 20.33 79.34
N CYS A 143 15.19 20.23 78.51
CA CYS A 143 15.63 19.02 77.82
C CYS A 143 14.62 18.43 76.84
N THR A 144 13.79 19.31 76.29
CA THR A 144 13.00 19.08 75.08
C THR A 144 13.70 19.70 73.86
N PHE A 145 13.38 19.21 72.66
CA PHE A 145 13.89 19.80 71.43
C PHE A 145 13.36 21.23 71.22
N ASP A 146 14.27 22.18 71.01
CA ASP A 146 13.96 23.55 70.63
C ASP A 146 13.95 23.68 69.09
N LEU A 147 12.74 23.77 68.54
CA LEU A 147 12.49 23.92 67.11
C LEU A 147 12.49 25.39 66.65
N GLY A 148 12.73 26.36 67.53
CA GLY A 148 12.64 27.79 67.19
C GLY A 148 13.70 28.28 66.18
N ALA A 149 14.76 27.50 65.97
CA ALA A 149 15.79 27.72 64.95
C ALA A 149 15.71 26.72 63.78
N CYS A 150 14.67 25.89 63.76
CA CYS A 150 14.31 25.11 62.59
C CYS A 150 13.51 25.99 61.62
N THR A 151 13.70 25.79 60.32
CA THR A 151 12.90 26.46 59.31
C THR A 151 11.57 25.73 59.15
N GLU A 152 10.46 26.42 59.46
CA GLU A 152 9.14 25.94 59.04
C GLU A 152 9.03 26.11 57.53
N GLY A 153 9.18 25.00 56.82
CA GLY A 153 9.14 24.92 55.38
C GLY A 153 9.08 23.45 54.97
N PRO A 154 8.54 23.16 53.78
CA PRO A 154 8.49 21.80 53.29
C PRO A 154 9.91 21.24 53.03
N VAL A 155 10.07 19.93 53.22
CA VAL A 155 11.37 19.24 53.22
C VAL A 155 11.61 18.65 51.84
N CYS A 156 12.38 19.36 51.01
CA CYS A 156 12.73 18.84 49.70
C CYS A 156 13.53 17.52 49.78
N GLY A 157 13.06 16.50 49.07
CA GLY A 157 13.63 15.17 49.00
C GLY A 157 13.03 14.17 50.00
N ASP A 158 11.91 14.49 50.66
CA ASP A 158 11.19 13.57 51.55
C ASP A 158 10.17 12.66 50.83
N GLY A 159 9.98 12.90 49.53
CA GLY A 159 9.10 12.15 48.64
C GLY A 159 7.62 12.47 48.80
N LEU A 160 7.25 13.55 49.50
CA LEU A 160 5.88 14.00 49.70
C LEU A 160 5.72 15.44 49.20
N LEU A 161 4.66 15.71 48.44
CA LEU A 161 4.33 17.08 48.04
C LEU A 161 3.84 17.88 49.27
N GLY A 162 4.64 18.83 49.77
CA GLY A 162 4.34 19.59 50.98
C GLY A 162 4.43 21.11 50.84
N GLY A 163 3.58 21.85 51.58
CA GLY A 163 3.71 23.31 51.72
C GLY A 163 3.71 24.08 50.39
N ASP A 164 4.79 24.82 50.14
CA ASP A 164 5.01 25.62 48.93
C ASP A 164 5.93 24.91 47.89
N GLU A 165 6.18 23.60 48.03
CA GLU A 165 6.93 22.82 47.03
C GLU A 165 6.16 22.70 45.73
N THR A 166 6.90 22.79 44.62
CA THR A 166 6.35 22.51 43.29
C THR A 166 6.33 21.01 43.00
N CYS A 167 7.31 20.27 43.54
CA CYS A 167 7.49 18.84 43.41
C CYS A 167 8.41 18.33 44.54
N ASP A 168 8.49 17.01 44.74
CA ASP A 168 9.51 16.37 45.58
C ASP A 168 9.93 15.02 44.97
N GLY A 169 11.11 14.98 44.36
CA GLY A 169 11.61 13.78 43.68
C GLY A 169 10.65 13.34 42.56
N ALA A 170 9.96 12.21 42.75
CA ALA A 170 8.94 11.71 41.81
C ALA A 170 7.51 12.18 42.17
N ALA A 171 7.31 12.82 43.32
CA ALA A 171 6.04 13.42 43.70
C ALA A 171 5.89 14.76 42.95
N VAL A 172 5.31 14.73 41.76
CA VAL A 172 5.07 15.93 40.91
C VAL A 172 3.61 16.39 40.92
N GLY A 173 2.77 15.77 41.76
CA GLY A 173 1.33 16.06 41.80
C GLY A 173 0.60 15.59 40.54
N ASP A 174 -0.25 16.47 39.99
CA ASP A 174 -0.97 16.23 38.72
C ASP A 174 -0.18 16.72 37.49
N ALA A 175 1.02 17.28 37.68
CA ALA A 175 1.85 17.78 36.60
C ALA A 175 2.48 16.61 35.81
N THR A 176 2.45 16.74 34.50
CA THR A 176 3.09 15.83 33.54
C THR A 176 3.93 16.64 32.55
N CYS A 177 4.86 16.00 31.83
CA CYS A 177 5.57 16.63 30.72
C CYS A 177 4.58 17.24 29.69
N VAL A 178 3.49 16.52 29.38
CA VAL A 178 2.37 16.99 28.54
C VAL A 178 1.75 18.29 29.07
N SER A 179 1.47 18.36 30.37
CA SER A 179 0.88 19.57 30.98
C SER A 179 1.79 20.80 30.92
N LEU A 180 3.09 20.60 30.69
CA LEU A 180 4.11 21.64 30.55
C LEU A 180 4.46 21.96 29.09
N GLY A 181 3.85 21.25 28.12
CA GLY A 181 4.03 21.50 26.68
C GLY A 181 5.10 20.66 25.99
N HIS A 182 5.40 19.47 26.53
CA HIS A 182 6.29 18.46 25.93
C HIS A 182 5.47 17.25 25.44
N GLY A 183 5.98 16.41 24.52
CA GLY A 183 5.23 15.24 24.01
C GLY A 183 5.00 14.16 25.06
N GLY A 184 6.02 13.88 25.88
CA GLY A 184 5.88 12.85 26.92
C GLY A 184 7.06 12.77 27.88
N GLY A 185 7.24 11.60 28.48
CA GLY A 185 8.39 11.29 29.34
C GLY A 185 8.15 11.37 30.85
N VAL A 186 9.26 11.34 31.60
CA VAL A 186 9.23 11.31 33.07
C VAL A 186 9.58 12.69 33.61
N LEU A 187 8.58 13.39 34.14
CA LEU A 187 8.77 14.69 34.78
C LEU A 187 9.51 14.50 36.12
N GLY A 188 10.66 15.15 36.25
CA GLY A 188 11.45 15.14 37.47
C GLY A 188 11.20 16.38 38.34
N CYS A 189 11.95 16.47 39.42
CA CYS A 189 11.97 17.61 40.32
C CYS A 189 13.38 18.15 40.49
N SER A 190 13.54 19.47 40.53
CA SER A 190 14.84 20.08 40.84
C SER A 190 15.28 19.76 42.27
N ASP A 191 16.60 19.77 42.51
CA ASP A 191 17.20 19.49 43.83
C ASP A 191 16.73 20.45 44.95
N ASP A 192 16.12 21.58 44.58
CA ASP A 192 15.57 22.59 45.50
C ASP A 192 14.04 22.61 45.55
N CYS A 193 13.36 21.70 44.85
CA CYS A 193 11.91 21.54 44.81
C CYS A 193 11.12 22.79 44.39
N ALA A 194 11.82 23.80 43.85
CA ALA A 194 11.25 25.07 43.43
C ALA A 194 10.82 25.08 41.96
N ALA A 195 11.21 24.05 41.19
CA ALA A 195 10.89 23.90 39.78
C ALA A 195 10.84 22.42 39.39
N PHE A 196 10.14 22.13 38.30
CA PHE A 196 10.21 20.81 37.68
C PHE A 196 11.54 20.63 36.94
N ASP A 197 12.05 19.41 36.93
CA ASP A 197 13.15 18.99 36.08
C ASP A 197 12.58 18.37 34.80
N GLU A 198 12.59 19.16 33.72
CA GLU A 198 12.07 18.78 32.40
C GLU A 198 13.09 17.98 31.57
N SER A 199 14.28 17.66 32.11
CA SER A 199 15.31 16.94 31.35
C SER A 199 14.96 15.50 31.00
N GLY A 200 13.96 14.92 31.69
CA GLY A 200 13.37 13.62 31.38
C GLY A 200 12.13 13.70 30.48
N CYS A 201 11.74 14.89 30.05
CA CYS A 201 10.66 15.07 29.09
C CYS A 201 11.16 14.87 27.66
N ALA A 202 10.34 14.19 26.86
CA ALA A 202 10.59 14.01 25.45
C ALA A 202 10.25 15.32 24.69
N PRO A 203 10.92 15.60 23.56
CA PRO A 203 10.51 16.74 22.73
C PRO A 203 9.05 16.58 22.27
N PRO A 204 8.37 17.67 21.88
CA PRO A 204 7.09 17.59 21.20
C PRO A 204 7.23 16.79 19.89
N GLU A 205 6.21 16.00 19.57
CA GLU A 205 6.14 15.22 18.34
C GLU A 205 6.22 16.11 17.09
N SER A 206 7.01 15.72 16.09
CA SER A 206 7.00 16.35 14.78
C SER A 206 6.04 15.60 13.86
N CYS A 207 4.83 16.11 13.70
CA CYS A 207 3.70 15.45 13.02
C CYS A 207 3.83 15.16 11.50
N ALA A 208 5.04 15.10 10.91
CA ALA A 208 5.24 14.91 9.48
C ALA A 208 6.64 14.36 9.10
N ASN A 209 7.29 13.57 9.96
CA ASN A 209 8.63 13.03 9.71
C ASN A 209 8.75 11.49 9.80
N LEU A 210 7.67 10.78 10.08
CA LEU A 210 7.54 9.33 10.23
C LEU A 210 8.42 8.75 11.36
N VAL A 211 8.69 9.57 12.37
CA VAL A 211 9.51 9.20 13.53
C VAL A 211 8.72 9.48 14.79
N ASP A 212 8.69 8.50 15.67
CA ASP A 212 8.22 8.62 17.06
C ASP A 212 9.22 9.51 17.83
N ASP A 213 9.05 10.83 17.75
CA ASP A 213 9.98 11.80 18.34
C ASP A 213 9.81 11.87 19.87
N ASP A 214 8.61 11.57 20.36
CA ASP A 214 8.29 11.61 21.78
C ASP A 214 8.40 10.25 22.51
N LEU A 215 8.58 9.17 21.74
CA LEU A 215 8.81 7.78 22.16
C LEU A 215 7.62 7.14 22.88
N ASP A 216 6.39 7.55 22.58
CA ASP A 216 5.18 6.97 23.13
C ASP A 216 4.68 5.73 22.36
N GLY A 217 5.25 5.50 21.16
CA GLY A 217 4.99 4.37 20.28
C GLY A 217 4.01 4.66 19.14
N ALA A 218 3.49 5.88 19.03
CA ALA A 218 2.83 6.39 17.84
C ALA A 218 3.81 7.20 16.97
N VAL A 219 3.42 7.48 15.72
CA VAL A 219 4.22 8.28 14.78
C VAL A 219 3.31 9.27 14.05
N ASP A 220 3.76 10.51 13.89
CA ASP A 220 3.06 11.55 13.13
C ASP A 220 1.55 11.62 13.43
N CYS A 221 0.71 11.50 12.40
CA CYS A 221 -0.74 11.64 12.48
C CYS A 221 -1.44 10.42 13.07
N ALA A 222 -0.72 9.32 13.30
CA ALA A 222 -1.21 8.23 14.14
C ALA A 222 -1.08 8.57 15.64
N ASP A 223 -0.34 9.63 15.98
CA ASP A 223 -0.19 10.15 17.33
C ASP A 223 -1.37 11.05 17.75
N ALA A 224 -1.83 10.87 18.99
CA ALA A 224 -2.89 11.68 19.58
C ALA A 224 -2.47 13.16 19.77
N ASP A 225 -1.18 13.42 19.96
CA ASP A 225 -0.63 14.76 20.12
C ASP A 225 -0.66 15.56 18.80
N CYS A 226 -0.77 14.88 17.67
CA CYS A 226 -0.85 15.47 16.34
C CYS A 226 -2.29 15.73 15.84
N LEU A 227 -3.33 15.35 16.60
CA LEU A 227 -4.75 15.47 16.20
C LEU A 227 -5.21 16.89 15.83
N ALA A 228 -4.51 17.93 16.30
CA ALA A 228 -4.83 19.32 16.03
C ALA A 228 -3.79 20.03 15.16
N ASP A 229 -2.74 19.32 14.72
CA ASP A 229 -1.70 19.90 13.88
C ASP A 229 -2.21 20.05 12.43
N GLU A 230 -1.92 21.19 11.80
CA GLU A 230 -2.25 21.41 10.39
C GLU A 230 -1.52 20.42 9.48
N ALA A 231 -0.38 19.87 9.92
CA ALA A 231 0.34 18.80 9.26
C ALA A 231 -0.51 17.55 9.10
N CYS A 232 -1.47 17.27 10.00
CA CYS A 232 -2.35 16.10 9.97
C CYS A 232 -3.76 16.40 9.46
N ALA A 233 -3.95 17.52 8.77
CA ALA A 233 -5.19 17.74 8.03
C ALA A 233 -5.36 16.64 6.97
N PRO A 234 -6.55 16.02 6.87
CA PRO A 234 -6.80 14.98 5.88
C PRO A 234 -6.66 15.54 4.47
N ILE A 235 -6.08 14.73 3.58
CA ILE A 235 -5.97 15.02 2.16
C ILE A 235 -7.25 14.50 1.53
N GLU A 236 -8.22 15.39 1.30
CA GLU A 236 -9.47 15.06 0.62
C GLU A 236 -9.35 15.20 -0.91
N SER A 237 -8.39 15.99 -1.38
CA SER A 237 -8.14 16.12 -2.83
C SER A 237 -6.69 16.38 -3.20
N VAL A 238 -6.33 15.95 -4.40
CA VAL A 238 -5.06 16.24 -5.09
C VAL A 238 -5.37 17.00 -6.38
N ILE A 239 -4.61 18.05 -6.67
CA ILE A 239 -4.76 18.84 -7.90
C ILE A 239 -3.47 18.76 -8.71
N ASP A 240 -3.59 18.36 -9.97
CA ASP A 240 -2.49 18.07 -10.89
C ASP A 240 -1.46 17.14 -10.21
N CYS A 241 -0.18 17.26 -10.59
CA CYS A 241 0.91 16.62 -9.87
C CYS A 241 1.40 17.52 -8.74
N ASP A 242 0.74 17.46 -7.58
CA ASP A 242 1.06 18.31 -6.42
C ASP A 242 2.53 18.12 -6.02
N PRO A 243 3.37 19.17 -5.99
CA PRO A 243 4.81 19.04 -5.74
C PRO A 243 5.18 18.71 -4.29
N VAL A 244 4.22 18.73 -3.36
CA VAL A 244 4.38 18.35 -1.95
C VAL A 244 4.06 16.88 -1.75
N LEU A 245 3.00 16.38 -2.40
CA LEU A 245 2.53 15.00 -2.27
C LEU A 245 3.12 14.06 -3.32
N CYS A 246 3.50 14.60 -4.48
CA CYS A 246 3.76 13.80 -5.66
C CYS A 246 5.13 14.07 -6.27
N THR A 247 5.60 13.08 -7.02
CA THR A 247 6.81 13.13 -7.83
C THR A 247 6.45 12.97 -9.30
N PHE A 248 6.97 13.87 -10.12
CA PHE A 248 6.73 13.85 -11.56
C PHE A 248 7.99 13.36 -12.30
N THR A 249 7.82 12.35 -13.15
CA THR A 249 8.88 11.75 -13.95
C THR A 249 8.44 11.67 -15.40
N THR A 250 9.08 12.46 -16.27
CA THR A 250 8.84 12.41 -17.71
C THR A 250 9.27 11.06 -18.29
N GLY A 251 8.38 10.41 -19.04
CA GLY A 251 8.61 9.06 -19.60
C GLY A 251 8.93 7.99 -18.54
N GLY A 252 8.46 8.20 -17.30
CA GLY A 252 8.74 7.33 -16.16
C GLY A 252 7.71 6.22 -15.96
N GLY A 253 6.59 6.27 -16.70
CA GLY A 253 5.51 5.30 -16.56
C GLY A 253 5.82 3.98 -17.26
N PRO A 254 5.16 2.88 -16.84
CA PRO A 254 5.36 1.55 -17.43
C PRO A 254 5.06 1.47 -18.93
N HIS A 255 4.25 2.38 -19.46
CA HIS A 255 3.92 2.48 -20.88
C HIS A 255 4.70 3.61 -21.59
N GLY A 256 5.73 4.18 -20.94
CA GLY A 256 6.58 5.23 -21.50
C GLY A 256 5.97 6.63 -21.41
N GLY A 257 4.84 6.79 -20.71
CA GLY A 257 4.20 8.08 -20.45
C GLY A 257 4.83 8.86 -19.30
N ASP A 258 4.37 10.10 -19.13
CA ASP A 258 4.71 10.94 -17.99
C ASP A 258 4.03 10.41 -16.73
N LEU A 259 4.82 10.09 -15.70
CA LEU A 259 4.34 9.51 -14.46
C LEU A 259 4.26 10.56 -13.36
N CYS A 260 3.06 10.75 -12.81
CA CYS A 260 2.86 11.40 -11.54
C CYS A 260 2.58 10.36 -10.46
N SER A 261 3.52 10.20 -9.53
CA SER A 261 3.40 9.26 -8.41
C SER A 261 3.18 10.04 -7.12
N CYS A 262 1.99 9.93 -6.53
CA CYS A 262 1.58 10.64 -5.32
C CYS A 262 1.64 9.73 -4.10
N LEU A 263 2.28 10.22 -3.03
CA LEU A 263 2.34 9.56 -1.73
C LEU A 263 1.41 10.28 -0.75
N ILE A 264 0.36 9.59 -0.31
CA ILE A 264 -0.55 10.01 0.74
C ILE A 264 -0.01 9.44 2.07
N PRO A 265 0.48 10.27 3.00
CA PRO A 265 1.04 9.78 4.26
C PRO A 265 -0.04 9.16 5.17
N GLY A 266 0.38 8.19 5.97
CA GLY A 266 -0.44 7.62 7.03
C GLY A 266 -0.98 8.70 7.97
N GLY A 267 -2.25 8.57 8.35
CA GLY A 267 -2.98 9.52 9.19
C GLY A 267 -3.35 10.85 8.52
N ARG A 268 -3.07 10.99 7.21
CA ARG A 268 -3.62 12.08 6.38
C ARG A 268 -4.61 11.59 5.33
N HIS A 269 -5.13 10.39 5.49
CA HIS A 269 -6.08 9.84 4.51
C HIS A 269 -7.37 10.66 4.49
N PRO A 270 -8.14 10.60 3.39
CA PRO A 270 -9.43 11.23 3.31
C PRO A 270 -10.32 10.84 4.50
N THR A 271 -11.22 11.74 4.88
CA THR A 271 -12.24 11.52 5.90
C THR A 271 -13.65 11.83 5.39
N GLY A 272 -13.74 12.51 4.24
CA GLY A 272 -14.96 12.78 3.51
C GLY A 272 -15.49 11.55 2.76
N ASN A 273 -16.82 11.50 2.65
CA ASN A 273 -17.55 10.70 1.65
C ASN A 273 -18.36 11.73 0.87
N ASP A 274 -17.75 12.29 -0.16
CA ASP A 274 -18.18 13.54 -0.79
C ASP A 274 -18.43 13.40 -2.29
N VAL A 275 -18.15 12.23 -2.87
CA VAL A 275 -18.50 11.94 -4.26
C VAL A 275 -19.63 10.91 -4.29
N ALA A 276 -20.70 11.20 -5.03
CA ALA A 276 -21.84 10.29 -5.11
C ALA A 276 -21.41 9.00 -5.83
N ASP A 277 -21.32 7.89 -5.09
CA ASP A 277 -20.97 6.56 -5.56
C ASP A 277 -21.63 6.26 -6.92
N ALA A 278 -20.82 6.29 -7.97
CA ALA A 278 -21.22 5.84 -9.30
C ALA A 278 -21.40 4.31 -9.30
N SER A 279 -21.66 3.74 -10.48
CA SER A 279 -21.77 2.29 -10.64
C SER A 279 -20.55 1.54 -10.08
N CYS A 280 -19.37 2.14 -10.22
CA CYS A 280 -18.07 1.57 -9.88
C CYS A 280 -17.90 1.16 -8.41
N PHE A 281 -18.52 1.86 -7.46
CA PHE A 281 -18.27 1.65 -6.02
C PHE A 281 -19.37 0.86 -5.31
N GLY A 282 -20.31 0.27 -6.06
CA GLY A 282 -21.39 -0.54 -5.50
C GLY A 282 -22.36 0.18 -4.54
N GLY A 283 -22.24 1.50 -4.38
CA GLY A 283 -23.03 2.32 -3.45
C GLY A 283 -22.64 2.19 -1.97
N SER A 284 -21.39 1.81 -1.68
CA SER A 284 -20.85 1.76 -0.33
C SER A 284 -20.29 3.14 0.06
N PRO A 285 -20.72 3.72 1.20
CA PRO A 285 -20.16 5.00 1.65
C PRO A 285 -18.77 4.77 2.26
N GLY A 286 -17.75 4.78 1.40
CA GLY A 286 -16.33 4.76 1.78
C GLY A 286 -15.76 6.17 2.01
N ARG A 287 -14.45 6.32 1.95
CA ARG A 287 -13.76 7.61 2.07
C ARG A 287 -13.11 7.92 0.75
N ASP A 288 -13.38 9.10 0.21
CA ASP A 288 -13.05 9.41 -1.17
C ASP A 288 -11.83 10.32 -1.23
N LEU A 289 -10.78 9.90 -1.95
CA LEU A 289 -9.78 10.83 -2.44
C LEU A 289 -10.18 11.29 -3.83
N GLU A 290 -10.42 12.59 -4.01
CA GLU A 290 -10.62 13.18 -5.33
C GLU A 290 -9.29 13.68 -5.91
N TRP A 291 -8.89 13.17 -7.07
CA TRP A 291 -7.73 13.66 -7.80
C TRP A 291 -8.15 14.28 -9.13
N VAL A 292 -7.95 15.59 -9.26
CA VAL A 292 -8.25 16.35 -10.49
C VAL A 292 -6.96 16.67 -11.20
N TYR A 293 -6.86 16.35 -12.50
CA TYR A 293 -5.65 16.56 -13.29
C TYR A 293 -5.96 17.25 -14.62
N ASP A 294 -5.21 18.30 -14.98
CA ASP A 294 -5.26 18.96 -16.30
C ASP A 294 -4.65 18.05 -17.38
N THR A 295 -5.50 17.50 -18.26
CA THR A 295 -5.09 16.59 -19.33
C THR A 295 -4.73 17.33 -20.63
N THR A 296 -4.61 18.66 -20.61
CA THR A 296 -4.20 19.43 -21.78
C THR A 296 -2.84 18.97 -22.28
N GLY A 297 -2.80 18.39 -23.48
CA GLY A 297 -1.56 17.89 -24.08
C GLY A 297 -1.30 16.40 -23.85
N TYR A 298 -2.30 15.65 -23.37
CA TYR A 298 -2.23 14.20 -23.23
C TYR A 298 -3.37 13.51 -23.99
N LEU A 299 -3.13 12.29 -24.51
CA LEU A 299 -4.09 11.49 -25.27
C LEU A 299 -4.78 10.44 -24.43
N ALA A 300 -4.00 9.77 -23.59
CA ALA A 300 -4.45 8.64 -22.79
C ALA A 300 -3.85 8.68 -21.39
N TYR A 301 -4.36 7.83 -20.51
CA TYR A 301 -3.89 7.69 -19.15
C TYR A 301 -4.04 6.25 -18.63
N ALA A 302 -3.23 5.93 -17.63
CA ALA A 302 -3.38 4.78 -16.74
C ALA A 302 -3.37 5.26 -15.29
N VAL A 303 -4.11 4.57 -14.43
CA VAL A 303 -4.07 4.82 -12.99
C VAL A 303 -3.85 3.51 -12.26
N SER A 304 -2.94 3.51 -11.30
CA SER A 304 -2.65 2.35 -10.46
C SER A 304 -2.55 2.74 -8.99
N THR A 305 -3.03 1.83 -8.15
CA THR A 305 -2.87 1.83 -6.68
C THR A 305 -2.03 0.65 -6.22
N CYS A 306 -1.34 0.00 -7.16
CA CYS A 306 -0.57 -1.21 -6.92
C CYS A 306 0.68 -0.95 -6.10
N GLU A 307 0.55 -1.14 -4.79
CA GLU A 307 1.65 -1.09 -3.84
C GLU A 307 2.00 -2.47 -3.29
N ALA A 308 3.09 -2.57 -2.52
CA ALA A 308 3.48 -3.79 -1.82
C ALA A 308 2.51 -4.22 -0.70
N HIS A 309 1.42 -3.47 -0.49
CA HIS A 309 0.41 -3.69 0.53
C HIS A 309 -0.87 -4.21 -0.15
N THR A 310 -1.33 -5.37 0.29
CA THR A 310 -2.41 -6.17 -0.32
C THR A 310 -3.82 -5.72 0.10
N ASP A 311 -4.01 -4.42 0.38
CA ASP A 311 -5.31 -3.89 0.78
C ASP A 311 -6.04 -3.31 -0.45
N ASP A 312 -7.29 -3.69 -0.64
CA ASP A 312 -8.11 -3.44 -1.83
C ASP A 312 -8.64 -2.00 -1.89
N SER A 313 -8.20 -1.22 -2.89
CA SER A 313 -8.88 0.02 -3.28
C SER A 313 -9.92 -0.23 -4.38
N SER A 314 -10.62 0.82 -4.79
CA SER A 314 -11.37 0.88 -6.04
C SER A 314 -11.10 2.23 -6.69
N ILE A 315 -10.99 2.26 -8.02
CA ILE A 315 -10.70 3.50 -8.75
C ILE A 315 -11.76 3.72 -9.81
N ALA A 316 -12.27 4.95 -9.90
CA ALA A 316 -13.11 5.40 -11.00
C ALA A 316 -12.54 6.68 -11.62
N SER A 317 -12.74 6.82 -12.92
CA SER A 317 -12.36 7.99 -13.70
C SER A 317 -13.57 8.64 -14.35
N TYR A 318 -13.58 9.97 -14.49
CA TYR A 318 -14.72 10.74 -14.97
C TYR A 318 -14.33 11.85 -15.95
N ASP A 319 -15.23 12.10 -16.92
CA ASP A 319 -15.25 13.32 -17.75
C ASP A 319 -16.12 14.37 -17.06
N GLY A 320 -15.44 15.24 -16.30
CA GLY A 320 -16.02 16.30 -15.47
C GLY A 320 -16.17 15.93 -14.00
N ASP A 321 -16.65 16.90 -13.21
CA ASP A 321 -16.83 16.79 -11.76
C ASP A 321 -17.91 15.76 -11.38
N PRO A 322 -17.54 14.65 -10.69
CA PRO A 322 -18.48 13.59 -10.34
C PRO A 322 -19.55 14.03 -9.34
N GLY A 323 -19.26 15.00 -8.46
CA GLY A 323 -20.24 15.63 -7.57
C GLY A 323 -21.32 16.43 -8.31
N LEU A 324 -21.10 16.75 -9.59
CA LEU A 324 -22.05 17.45 -10.46
C LEU A 324 -22.72 16.54 -11.52
N GLY A 325 -22.55 15.23 -11.40
CA GLY A 325 -23.15 14.24 -12.31
C GLY A 325 -22.38 14.05 -13.61
N ALA A 326 -21.05 14.00 -13.52
CA ALA A 326 -20.16 13.67 -14.62
C ALA A 326 -20.38 12.26 -15.20
N THR A 327 -19.73 12.01 -16.33
CA THR A 327 -19.78 10.71 -17.02
C THR A 327 -18.58 9.87 -16.57
N GLU A 328 -18.84 8.70 -15.99
CA GLU A 328 -17.81 7.69 -15.70
C GLU A 328 -17.18 7.22 -17.02
N LEU A 329 -15.85 7.24 -17.10
CA LEU A 329 -15.07 6.85 -18.27
C LEU A 329 -14.61 5.40 -18.17
N ALA A 330 -13.96 5.07 -17.06
CA ALA A 330 -13.44 3.74 -16.77
C ALA A 330 -13.44 3.49 -15.25
N CYS A 331 -13.40 2.22 -14.90
CA CYS A 331 -13.54 1.74 -13.53
C CYS A 331 -12.67 0.50 -13.33
N GLY A 332 -11.90 0.48 -12.26
CA GLY A 332 -11.17 -0.67 -11.76
C GLY A 332 -11.81 -1.14 -10.45
N GLU A 333 -12.81 -2.03 -10.55
CA GLU A 333 -13.40 -2.71 -9.38
C GLU A 333 -12.65 -3.98 -9.05
N ASP A 334 -12.74 -4.39 -7.78
CA ASP A 334 -12.39 -5.73 -7.36
C ASP A 334 -13.66 -6.59 -7.19
N ALA A 335 -13.70 -7.76 -7.82
CA ALA A 335 -14.79 -8.72 -7.57
C ALA A 335 -14.60 -9.31 -6.16
N PRO A 336 -15.68 -9.58 -5.39
CA PRO A 336 -15.59 -10.05 -4.00
C PRO A 336 -14.89 -11.41 -3.77
N ASP A 337 -14.36 -12.04 -4.82
CA ASP A 337 -13.66 -13.32 -4.81
C ASP A 337 -12.13 -13.21 -5.12
N GLU A 338 -11.58 -12.00 -5.31
CA GLU A 338 -10.18 -11.76 -5.76
C GLU A 338 -9.32 -10.95 -4.76
N ALA A 339 -9.25 -11.39 -3.51
CA ALA A 339 -8.67 -10.67 -2.37
C ALA A 339 -7.13 -10.39 -2.35
N ASP A 340 -6.46 -10.29 -3.51
CA ASP A 340 -5.01 -10.02 -3.59
C ASP A 340 -4.61 -9.18 -4.83
N TYR A 341 -5.57 -8.53 -5.52
CA TYR A 341 -5.27 -7.66 -6.66
C TYR A 341 -5.44 -6.19 -6.30
N CYS A 342 -4.47 -5.39 -6.73
CA CYS A 342 -4.55 -3.94 -6.67
C CYS A 342 -5.43 -3.41 -7.80
N SER A 343 -6.03 -2.23 -7.61
CA SER A 343 -6.90 -1.64 -8.64
C SER A 343 -6.07 -0.88 -9.66
N GLU A 344 -6.33 -1.17 -10.93
CA GLU A 344 -5.76 -0.43 -12.04
C GLU A 344 -6.87 -0.07 -13.03
N ILE A 345 -6.78 1.14 -13.57
CA ILE A 345 -7.54 1.53 -14.75
C ILE A 345 -6.60 1.42 -15.94
N LEU A 346 -6.80 0.32 -16.66
CA LEU A 346 -6.31 0.00 -18.00
C LEU A 346 -7.57 -0.44 -18.78
N ASP A 347 -7.72 -0.08 -20.04
CA ASP A 347 -8.84 -0.54 -20.88
C ASP A 347 -8.81 -2.07 -20.94
N SER A 348 -9.63 -2.69 -20.09
CA SER A 348 -9.76 -4.14 -19.95
C SER A 348 -10.83 -4.71 -20.89
N GLY A 349 -11.20 -3.98 -21.94
CA GLY A 349 -12.14 -4.41 -22.96
C GLY A 349 -11.51 -5.38 -23.98
N ASP A 350 -11.42 -6.66 -23.60
CA ASP A 350 -11.13 -7.83 -24.45
C ASP A 350 -9.66 -8.08 -24.87
N ALA A 351 -9.02 -9.08 -24.23
CA ALA A 351 -7.93 -9.93 -24.72
C ALA A 351 -6.92 -9.28 -25.70
N GLY A 352 -6.00 -8.47 -25.15
CA GLY A 352 -4.82 -7.91 -25.80
C GLY A 352 -3.84 -7.35 -24.75
N PRO A 353 -2.64 -6.84 -25.14
CA PRO A 353 -1.80 -6.08 -24.21
C PRO A 353 -2.61 -4.89 -23.64
N ALA A 354 -2.36 -4.53 -22.36
CA ALA A 354 -3.10 -3.52 -21.64
C ALA A 354 -3.24 -2.22 -22.46
N GLN A 355 -4.46 -1.84 -22.85
CA GLN A 355 -4.68 -0.58 -23.54
C GLN A 355 -4.90 0.55 -22.54
N LEU A 356 -4.46 1.76 -22.85
CA LEU A 356 -4.56 2.93 -22.00
C LEU A 356 -5.91 3.59 -22.22
N THR A 357 -6.50 4.18 -21.18
CA THR A 357 -7.81 4.83 -21.30
C THR A 357 -7.66 6.20 -21.94
N SER A 358 -8.42 6.49 -23.00
CA SER A 358 -8.42 7.82 -23.62
C SER A 358 -8.81 8.92 -22.64
N THR A 359 -8.11 10.05 -22.68
CA THR A 359 -8.42 11.24 -21.87
C THR A 359 -9.84 11.78 -22.12
N PRO A 360 -10.43 12.49 -21.15
CA PRO A 360 -11.74 13.12 -21.30
C PRO A 360 -11.81 14.09 -22.49
N ALA A 361 -13.02 14.34 -22.99
CA ALA A 361 -13.22 15.36 -24.03
C ALA A 361 -13.05 16.80 -23.50
N GLY A 362 -13.12 16.98 -22.17
CA GLY A 362 -12.74 18.21 -21.49
C GLY A 362 -11.25 18.26 -21.12
N ASP A 363 -10.77 19.42 -20.66
CA ASP A 363 -9.36 19.65 -20.32
C ASP A 363 -8.98 19.09 -18.92
N ALA A 364 -9.85 18.32 -18.26
CA ALA A 364 -9.60 17.83 -16.90
C ALA A 364 -10.15 16.42 -16.67
N LEU A 365 -9.29 15.56 -16.16
CA LEU A 365 -9.60 14.22 -15.66
C LEU A 365 -9.91 14.29 -14.17
N TYR A 366 -10.99 13.63 -13.76
CA TYR A 366 -11.35 13.46 -12.35
C TYR A 366 -11.22 11.98 -12.01
N LEU A 367 -10.40 11.68 -11.01
CA LEU A 367 -10.22 10.36 -10.45
C LEU A 367 -10.79 10.34 -9.04
N VAL A 368 -11.44 9.24 -8.69
CA VAL A 368 -11.95 8.98 -7.35
C VAL A 368 -11.35 7.65 -6.92
N ILE A 369 -10.63 7.68 -5.80
CA ILE A 369 -10.08 6.49 -5.16
C ILE A 369 -10.86 6.27 -3.87
N ASP A 370 -11.55 5.14 -3.79
CA ASP A 370 -12.40 4.78 -2.67
C ASP A 370 -11.99 3.43 -2.06
N GLU A 371 -12.39 3.23 -0.82
CA GLU A 371 -12.30 1.97 -0.11
C GLU A 371 -13.66 1.24 -0.11
N TRP A 372 -13.66 -0.07 -0.35
CA TRP A 372 -14.90 -0.84 -0.33
C TRP A 372 -15.55 -0.87 1.06
N ASN A 373 -14.74 -0.93 2.13
CA ASN A 373 -15.18 -0.86 3.52
C ASN A 373 -14.39 0.20 4.28
N SER A 374 -15.08 0.94 5.17
CA SER A 374 -14.45 1.87 6.10
C SER A 374 -13.26 1.24 6.85
N GLY A 375 -12.06 1.73 6.57
CA GLY A 375 -10.82 1.34 7.23
C GLY A 375 -10.10 0.15 6.60
N SER A 376 -10.44 -0.30 5.39
CA SER A 376 -9.65 -1.30 4.67
C SER A 376 -8.45 -0.65 3.99
N TYR A 377 -8.69 0.09 2.91
CA TYR A 377 -7.64 0.77 2.17
C TYR A 377 -7.13 2.00 2.94
N TRP A 378 -8.03 2.86 3.43
CA TRP A 378 -7.66 4.12 4.08
C TRP A 378 -7.42 3.96 5.60
N ASP A 379 -6.64 2.98 6.03
CA ASP A 379 -6.53 2.58 7.45
C ASP A 379 -5.92 3.61 8.44
N ASN A 380 -5.40 4.75 7.93
CA ASN A 380 -4.72 5.82 8.66
C ASN A 380 -3.39 5.39 9.32
N LEU A 381 -2.91 4.18 9.07
CA LEU A 381 -1.67 3.66 9.65
C LEU A 381 -0.55 3.58 8.61
N HIS A 382 -0.90 3.16 7.40
CA HIS A 382 0.06 2.97 6.33
C HIS A 382 -0.03 4.11 5.33
N GLN A 383 1.11 4.50 4.75
CA GLN A 383 1.13 5.39 3.59
C GLN A 383 0.51 4.67 2.37
N ARG A 384 -0.04 5.46 1.45
CA ARG A 384 -0.58 5.01 0.17
C ARG A 384 0.06 5.75 -0.99
N THR A 385 0.27 5.07 -2.10
CA THR A 385 0.90 5.53 -3.32
C THR A 385 -0.12 5.36 -4.44
N ILE A 386 -0.32 6.41 -5.22
CA ILE A 386 -1.24 6.42 -6.35
C ILE A 386 -0.46 6.95 -7.54
N ASP A 387 -0.42 6.14 -8.59
CA ASP A 387 0.33 6.40 -9.79
C ASP A 387 -0.63 6.76 -10.92
N LEU A 388 -0.46 7.93 -11.51
CA LEU A 388 -1.13 8.38 -12.72
C LEU A 388 -0.08 8.50 -13.82
N GLU A 389 -0.18 7.63 -14.81
CA GLU A 389 0.59 7.74 -16.05
C GLU A 389 -0.24 8.45 -17.12
N LEU A 390 0.38 9.40 -17.82
CA LEU A 390 -0.26 10.19 -18.86
C LEU A 390 0.59 10.13 -20.13
N LEU A 391 -0.04 9.82 -21.26
CA LEU A 391 0.65 9.75 -22.55
C LEU A 391 0.53 11.09 -23.26
N PRO A 392 1.66 11.78 -23.51
CA PRO A 392 1.62 13.07 -24.16
C PRO A 392 1.09 12.93 -25.58
N LEU A 393 0.28 13.91 -26.01
CA LEU A 393 -0.02 14.17 -27.41
C LEU A 393 1.30 14.47 -28.12
N LEU A 394 1.83 13.52 -28.87
CA LEU A 394 3.00 13.72 -29.72
C LEU A 394 2.59 14.30 -31.08
N ASP A 395 3.55 14.93 -31.76
CA ASP A 395 3.38 15.34 -33.16
C ASP A 395 3.79 14.20 -34.14
N ALA A 396 4.21 13.05 -33.60
CA ALA A 396 4.68 11.89 -34.34
C ALA A 396 4.52 10.62 -33.49
N GLU A 397 4.08 9.54 -34.13
CA GLU A 397 3.82 8.24 -33.52
C GLU A 397 5.06 7.54 -32.94
N VAL A 398 4.95 6.89 -31.77
CA VAL A 398 5.92 5.89 -31.32
C VAL A 398 5.52 4.54 -31.88
N CYS A 399 6.25 4.09 -32.89
CA CYS A 399 5.83 3.00 -33.77
C CYS A 399 5.83 1.57 -33.19
N ASP A 400 5.94 1.39 -31.87
CA ASP A 400 6.11 0.08 -31.24
C ASP A 400 5.51 -0.06 -29.83
N ASN A 401 4.68 0.89 -29.39
CA ASN A 401 4.12 0.91 -28.04
C ASN A 401 2.65 0.43 -27.97
N GLY A 402 1.98 0.21 -29.10
CA GLY A 402 0.57 -0.21 -29.14
C GLY A 402 -0.44 0.92 -28.92
N PHE A 403 0.01 2.18 -28.97
CA PHE A 403 -0.81 3.37 -28.70
C PHE A 403 -0.80 4.32 -29.88
N ASP A 404 -1.92 5.01 -30.09
CA ASP A 404 -2.05 6.17 -30.98
C ASP A 404 -1.49 7.38 -30.21
N ASP A 405 -0.22 7.72 -30.41
CA ASP A 405 0.49 8.76 -29.68
C ASP A 405 0.29 10.15 -30.27
N ASP A 406 -0.14 10.28 -31.52
CA ASP A 406 -0.39 11.57 -32.17
C ASP A 406 -1.89 11.93 -32.32
N GLY A 407 -2.77 10.97 -32.00
CA GLY A 407 -4.21 11.16 -31.85
C GLY A 407 -4.98 11.11 -33.17
N ASP A 408 -4.40 10.53 -34.21
CA ASP A 408 -5.00 10.45 -35.54
C ASP A 408 -5.83 9.16 -35.77
N ALA A 409 -5.82 8.26 -34.79
CA ALA A 409 -6.47 6.95 -34.72
C ALA A 409 -5.81 5.82 -35.54
N ALA A 410 -4.60 6.02 -36.03
CA ALA A 410 -3.69 4.94 -36.38
C ALA A 410 -2.78 4.58 -35.18
N VAL A 411 -2.22 3.38 -35.18
CA VAL A 411 -1.41 2.85 -34.08
C VAL A 411 -0.19 2.17 -34.66
N ASP A 412 0.98 2.41 -34.08
CA ASP A 412 2.25 1.76 -34.43
C ASP A 412 2.49 1.75 -35.96
N CYS A 413 2.72 0.57 -36.54
CA CYS A 413 2.99 0.39 -37.96
C CYS A 413 1.76 0.52 -38.87
N ASP A 414 0.55 0.67 -38.32
CA ASP A 414 -0.63 1.04 -39.10
C ASP A 414 -0.69 2.57 -39.37
N ASP A 415 0.19 3.33 -38.72
CA ASP A 415 0.35 4.78 -38.88
C ASP A 415 1.26 5.16 -40.07
N ASP A 416 0.87 6.19 -40.82
CA ASP A 416 1.57 6.61 -42.05
C ASP A 416 2.87 7.39 -41.75
N GLU A 417 3.04 7.89 -40.52
CA GLU A 417 4.21 8.59 -39.98
C GLU A 417 5.29 7.59 -39.52
N CYS A 418 4.94 6.31 -39.37
CA CYS A 418 5.84 5.21 -39.03
C CYS A 418 6.64 4.65 -40.22
N ASP A 419 7.72 5.36 -40.58
CA ASP A 419 8.76 4.88 -41.52
C ASP A 419 10.06 4.49 -40.78
N VAL A 420 9.95 3.52 -39.87
CA VAL A 420 11.06 3.02 -39.03
C VAL A 420 11.43 1.56 -39.32
N PRO A 421 12.68 1.14 -39.05
CA PRO A 421 13.12 -0.24 -39.25
C PRO A 421 12.28 -1.29 -38.51
N LEU A 422 11.66 -0.92 -37.39
CA LEU A 422 10.75 -1.77 -36.60
C LEU A 422 9.51 -2.22 -37.39
N CYS A 423 9.04 -1.42 -38.34
CA CYS A 423 7.87 -1.72 -39.17
C CYS A 423 8.24 -2.35 -40.53
N SER A 424 9.54 -2.50 -40.79
CA SER A 424 10.02 -3.11 -42.04
C SER A 424 10.06 -4.64 -41.90
N PRO A 425 9.58 -5.39 -42.91
CA PRO A 425 9.68 -6.85 -42.93
C PRO A 425 11.11 -7.32 -42.64
N THR A 426 11.24 -8.28 -41.72
CA THR A 426 12.51 -8.92 -41.40
C THR A 426 12.43 -10.42 -41.66
N GLU A 427 13.33 -10.91 -42.50
CA GLU A 427 13.50 -12.36 -42.77
C GLU A 427 14.67 -12.94 -41.96
N THR A 428 15.53 -12.07 -41.41
CA THR A 428 16.75 -12.49 -40.72
C THR A 428 17.02 -11.65 -39.48
N LEU A 429 17.37 -12.30 -38.38
CA LEU A 429 17.84 -11.69 -37.14
C LEU A 429 19.28 -12.11 -36.87
N ILE A 430 20.14 -11.18 -36.45
CA ILE A 430 21.56 -11.44 -36.19
C ILE A 430 21.89 -11.02 -34.75
N ASP A 431 22.43 -11.96 -33.98
CA ASP A 431 22.69 -11.81 -32.55
C ASP A 431 21.45 -11.25 -31.83
N CYS A 432 21.62 -10.39 -30.82
CA CYS A 432 20.51 -9.64 -30.24
C CYS A 432 20.40 -8.28 -30.95
N ASP A 433 19.76 -8.26 -32.12
CA ASP A 433 19.64 -7.04 -32.93
C ASP A 433 18.88 -5.95 -32.14
N PRO A 434 19.53 -4.81 -31.82
CA PRO A 434 18.91 -3.77 -31.01
C PRO A 434 17.73 -3.08 -31.71
N THR A 435 17.49 -3.37 -32.99
CA THR A 435 16.31 -2.90 -33.72
C THR A 435 15.04 -3.58 -33.23
N PHE A 436 15.10 -4.88 -32.90
CA PHE A 436 13.92 -5.68 -32.55
C PHE A 436 14.01 -6.27 -31.15
N CYS A 437 15.19 -6.22 -30.52
CA CYS A 437 15.48 -6.98 -29.31
C CYS A 437 16.14 -6.15 -28.22
N THR A 438 15.84 -6.51 -26.97
CA THR A 438 16.48 -5.98 -25.77
C THR A 438 17.31 -7.06 -25.10
N LEU A 439 18.60 -6.79 -24.90
CA LEU A 439 19.52 -7.68 -24.17
C LEU A 439 19.62 -7.27 -22.70
N THR A 440 19.22 -8.17 -21.80
CA THR A 440 19.31 -7.96 -20.35
C THR A 440 20.17 -9.04 -19.71
N ALA A 441 21.28 -8.64 -19.10
CA ALA A 441 22.25 -9.58 -18.54
C ALA A 441 21.74 -10.23 -17.25
N GLY A 442 21.85 -11.55 -17.15
CA GLY A 442 21.47 -12.35 -15.97
C GLY A 442 19.98 -12.38 -15.62
N SER A 443 19.09 -11.89 -16.50
CA SER A 443 17.64 -11.85 -16.25
C SER A 443 16.90 -13.06 -16.81
N GLY A 444 17.58 -13.98 -17.49
CA GLY A 444 16.96 -15.21 -17.96
C GLY A 444 16.52 -16.11 -16.79
N PRO A 445 15.53 -16.98 -17.00
CA PRO A 445 15.00 -17.86 -15.96
C PRO A 445 16.04 -18.82 -15.37
N ASN A 446 17.11 -19.12 -16.11
CA ASN A 446 18.24 -19.93 -15.66
C ASN A 446 19.45 -19.07 -15.22
N GLY A 447 19.27 -17.75 -15.07
CA GLY A 447 20.31 -16.79 -14.70
C GLY A 447 21.28 -16.44 -15.83
N GLY A 448 20.91 -16.74 -17.08
CA GLY A 448 21.64 -16.34 -18.28
C GLY A 448 21.29 -14.92 -18.77
N ASP A 449 21.95 -14.50 -19.83
CA ASP A 449 21.66 -13.24 -20.51
C ASP A 449 20.45 -13.45 -21.43
N LEU A 450 19.38 -12.67 -21.22
CA LEU A 450 18.13 -12.79 -21.96
C LEU A 450 18.09 -11.78 -23.11
N CYS A 451 17.97 -12.28 -24.33
CA CYS A 451 17.61 -11.48 -25.49
C CYS A 451 16.10 -11.63 -25.74
N HIS A 452 15.34 -10.58 -25.42
CA HIS A 452 13.89 -10.51 -25.63
C HIS A 452 13.60 -9.74 -26.91
N CYS A 453 13.07 -10.41 -27.93
CA CYS A 453 12.75 -9.80 -29.22
C CYS A 453 11.25 -9.63 -29.39
N VAL A 454 10.82 -8.48 -29.94
CA VAL A 454 9.44 -8.19 -30.32
C VAL A 454 9.40 -7.80 -31.79
N LEU A 455 8.65 -8.56 -32.58
CA LEU A 455 8.38 -8.28 -33.99
C LEU A 455 6.93 -7.83 -34.13
N LEU A 456 6.73 -6.62 -34.65
CA LEU A 456 5.40 -6.10 -34.96
C LEU A 456 4.84 -6.77 -36.22
N GLY A 457 3.51 -6.75 -36.39
CA GLY A 457 2.83 -7.44 -37.49
C GLY A 457 3.46 -7.20 -38.88
N PRO A 458 3.69 -5.94 -39.29
CA PRO A 458 4.35 -5.63 -40.56
C PRO A 458 5.83 -6.05 -40.66
N ALA A 459 6.49 -6.23 -39.52
CA ALA A 459 7.87 -6.70 -39.42
C ALA A 459 8.01 -8.21 -39.64
N HIS A 460 6.90 -8.96 -39.61
CA HIS A 460 6.93 -10.41 -39.80
C HIS A 460 7.59 -10.81 -41.13
N PRO A 461 8.23 -11.99 -41.17
CA PRO A 461 8.69 -12.60 -42.41
C PRO A 461 7.57 -12.64 -43.46
N GLN A 462 7.87 -12.24 -44.69
CA GLN A 462 6.90 -12.13 -45.79
C GLN A 462 7.14 -13.16 -46.89
N LEU A 463 8.32 -13.77 -46.92
CA LEU A 463 8.70 -14.73 -47.93
C LEU A 463 8.74 -16.15 -47.35
N ASP A 464 8.28 -17.07 -48.18
CA ASP A 464 8.49 -18.52 -48.05
C ASP A 464 9.75 -18.82 -48.87
N ASP A 465 10.91 -18.48 -48.32
CA ASP A 465 12.20 -18.60 -49.01
C ASP A 465 13.18 -19.60 -48.38
N PHE A 466 12.75 -20.29 -47.31
CA PHE A 466 13.51 -21.35 -46.69
C PHE A 466 12.77 -22.72 -46.73
N GLU A 467 13.20 -23.64 -47.60
CA GLU A 467 12.80 -25.05 -47.49
C GLU A 467 13.66 -25.74 -46.41
N ILE A 468 13.15 -25.91 -45.17
CA ILE A 468 13.97 -26.45 -44.07
C ILE A 468 13.40 -27.77 -43.50
N GLY A 469 14.30 -28.75 -43.36
CA GLY A 469 14.23 -29.81 -42.34
C GLY A 469 13.06 -30.80 -42.36
N SER A 470 13.10 -31.75 -41.43
CA SER A 470 11.95 -32.64 -41.18
C SER A 470 10.98 -32.08 -40.14
N CYS A 471 11.42 -31.10 -39.33
CA CYS A 471 10.64 -30.42 -38.30
C CYS A 471 9.32 -29.83 -38.78
N PHE A 472 9.34 -29.11 -39.91
CA PHE A 472 8.21 -28.30 -40.36
C PHE A 472 7.24 -29.08 -41.26
N GLY A 473 7.31 -30.41 -41.23
CA GLY A 473 6.44 -31.28 -42.03
C GLY A 473 6.55 -31.11 -43.56
N GLY A 474 7.53 -30.33 -44.04
CA GLY A 474 7.70 -29.96 -45.45
C GLY A 474 6.54 -29.14 -46.01
N GLN A 475 5.80 -28.41 -45.18
CA GLN A 475 4.83 -27.41 -45.64
C GLN A 475 5.56 -26.10 -45.98
N PRO A 476 5.09 -25.34 -46.99
CA PRO A 476 5.54 -23.97 -47.22
C PRO A 476 5.05 -23.05 -46.09
N GLY A 477 5.97 -22.30 -45.48
CA GLY A 477 5.75 -21.45 -44.32
C GLY A 477 6.22 -20.02 -44.57
N ARG A 478 6.40 -19.25 -43.50
CA ARG A 478 7.09 -17.95 -43.52
C ARG A 478 8.16 -18.09 -42.46
N GLU A 479 9.42 -17.94 -42.82
CA GLU A 479 10.51 -18.34 -41.93
C GLU A 479 11.31 -17.13 -41.44
N LEU A 480 11.47 -17.03 -40.12
CA LEU A 480 12.48 -16.15 -39.54
C LEU A 480 13.76 -16.96 -39.30
N LEU A 481 14.85 -16.54 -39.95
CA LEU A 481 16.18 -17.08 -39.67
C LEU A 481 16.88 -16.23 -38.61
N TRP A 482 17.26 -16.83 -37.49
CA TRP A 482 18.02 -16.14 -36.44
C TRP A 482 19.40 -16.77 -36.24
N THR A 483 20.45 -15.99 -36.47
CA THR A 483 21.85 -16.40 -36.33
C THR A 483 22.51 -15.74 -35.13
N VAL A 484 23.22 -16.50 -34.29
CA VAL A 484 23.85 -15.98 -33.06
C VAL A 484 25.29 -16.49 -32.92
N ASP A 485 26.24 -15.58 -32.71
CA ASP A 485 27.60 -15.92 -32.28
C ASP A 485 27.60 -16.24 -30.79
N LEU A 486 27.87 -17.50 -30.45
CA LEU A 486 27.82 -17.96 -29.07
C LEU A 486 29.04 -17.52 -28.26
N GLY A 487 30.14 -17.12 -28.89
CA GLY A 487 31.34 -16.65 -28.18
C GLY A 487 31.80 -17.58 -27.04
N SER A 488 31.50 -17.20 -25.80
CA SER A 488 31.80 -17.99 -24.58
C SER A 488 30.62 -18.73 -23.96
N TYR A 489 29.39 -18.53 -24.46
CA TYR A 489 28.20 -19.19 -23.95
C TYR A 489 28.27 -20.70 -24.15
N SER A 490 27.85 -21.45 -23.13
CA SER A 490 27.95 -22.91 -23.06
C SER A 490 26.62 -23.62 -23.23
N ALA A 491 25.50 -22.92 -23.03
CA ALA A 491 24.15 -23.44 -23.22
C ALA A 491 23.17 -22.32 -23.58
N PHE A 492 21.97 -22.70 -24.04
CA PHE A 492 20.90 -21.78 -24.38
C PHE A 492 19.50 -22.37 -24.09
N THR A 493 18.51 -21.50 -23.96
CA THR A 493 17.08 -21.85 -24.11
C THR A 493 16.45 -20.88 -25.10
N VAL A 494 15.47 -21.34 -25.87
CA VAL A 494 14.67 -20.47 -26.76
C VAL A 494 13.20 -20.79 -26.59
N THR A 495 12.37 -19.75 -26.52
CA THR A 495 10.91 -19.88 -26.41
C THR A 495 10.18 -18.81 -27.19
N THR A 496 9.01 -19.17 -27.70
CA THR A 496 8.05 -18.25 -28.35
C THR A 496 6.78 -18.08 -27.48
N CYS A 497 6.84 -18.50 -26.22
CA CYS A 497 5.71 -18.51 -25.29
C CYS A 497 5.40 -17.11 -24.75
N ASN A 498 4.46 -16.41 -25.38
CA ASN A 498 3.85 -15.19 -24.87
C ASN A 498 2.33 -15.32 -24.76
N ALA A 499 1.64 -14.26 -24.32
CA ALA A 499 0.19 -14.24 -24.13
C ALA A 499 -0.63 -14.57 -25.40
N ASN A 500 0.00 -14.54 -26.59
CA ASN A 500 -0.63 -14.83 -27.86
C ASN A 500 -0.46 -16.31 -28.21
N THR A 501 -1.54 -17.08 -28.02
CA THR A 501 -1.59 -18.55 -28.05
C THR A 501 -1.56 -19.16 -29.47
N GLN A 502 -0.62 -18.75 -30.33
CA GLN A 502 -0.50 -19.25 -31.70
C GLN A 502 0.72 -20.17 -31.90
N ASP A 503 0.47 -21.30 -32.57
CA ASP A 503 1.40 -22.41 -32.81
C ASP A 503 2.57 -21.99 -33.72
N SER A 504 3.77 -21.85 -33.14
CA SER A 504 5.02 -21.77 -33.89
C SER A 504 5.79 -23.08 -33.75
N SER A 505 6.71 -23.31 -34.67
CA SER A 505 7.70 -24.38 -34.61
C SER A 505 9.10 -23.78 -34.57
N ILE A 506 9.97 -24.37 -33.76
CA ILE A 506 11.36 -23.94 -33.63
C ILE A 506 12.28 -25.09 -34.02
N ALA A 507 13.25 -24.83 -34.89
CA ALA A 507 14.33 -25.75 -35.21
C ALA A 507 15.69 -25.11 -34.97
N VAL A 508 16.63 -25.93 -34.51
CA VAL A 508 18.01 -25.51 -34.20
C VAL A 508 19.00 -26.26 -35.08
N PHE A 509 19.99 -25.55 -35.61
CA PHE A 509 21.04 -26.08 -36.47
C PHE A 509 22.44 -25.70 -35.97
N ASP A 510 23.42 -26.56 -36.26
CA ASP A 510 24.85 -26.33 -35.94
C ASP A 510 25.58 -25.39 -36.93
N ALA A 511 24.95 -25.10 -38.06
CA ALA A 511 25.44 -24.23 -39.13
C ALA A 511 24.25 -23.82 -40.03
N ASP A 512 24.53 -23.01 -41.05
CA ASP A 512 23.55 -22.54 -42.04
C ASP A 512 22.61 -23.67 -42.55
N PRO A 513 21.29 -23.58 -42.27
CA PRO A 513 20.31 -24.59 -42.65
C PRO A 513 20.06 -24.65 -44.17
N GLN A 514 20.29 -23.56 -44.91
CA GLN A 514 20.25 -23.60 -46.39
C GLN A 514 21.50 -24.26 -47.00
N GLY A 515 22.54 -24.42 -46.20
CA GLY A 515 23.84 -24.98 -46.60
C GLY A 515 23.98 -26.47 -46.29
N ALA A 516 24.81 -26.77 -45.29
CA ALA A 516 25.12 -28.13 -44.86
C ALA A 516 24.89 -28.33 -43.35
N GLY A 517 24.14 -27.42 -42.72
CA GLY A 517 23.77 -27.51 -41.32
C GLY A 517 22.98 -28.77 -41.00
N VAL A 518 23.21 -29.30 -39.82
CA VAL A 518 22.52 -30.46 -39.27
C VAL A 518 21.54 -29.97 -38.20
N GLU A 519 20.29 -30.38 -38.33
CA GLU A 519 19.24 -30.16 -37.33
C GLU A 519 19.64 -30.87 -36.01
N LEU A 520 19.76 -30.10 -34.93
CA LEU A 520 20.18 -30.55 -33.60
C LEU A 520 18.99 -30.83 -32.69
N ALA A 521 17.99 -29.95 -32.72
CA ALA A 521 16.82 -29.98 -31.87
C ALA A 521 15.62 -29.35 -32.58
N CYS A 522 14.43 -29.75 -32.14
CA CYS A 522 13.16 -29.37 -32.72
C CYS A 522 12.07 -29.33 -31.66
N SER A 523 11.20 -28.33 -31.73
CA SER A 523 9.94 -28.25 -31.00
C SER A 523 8.81 -28.21 -32.02
N GLU A 524 8.03 -29.28 -32.08
CA GLU A 524 6.80 -29.39 -32.86
C GLU A 524 5.62 -29.43 -31.88
N ASP A 525 4.62 -28.55 -32.02
CA ASP A 525 3.31 -28.76 -31.39
C ASP A 525 2.37 -29.40 -32.42
N ALA A 526 2.05 -30.69 -32.22
CA ALA A 526 1.14 -31.39 -33.11
C ALA A 526 -0.31 -31.10 -32.70
N SER A 527 -1.12 -30.62 -33.65
CA SER A 527 -2.56 -30.33 -33.49
C SER A 527 -3.29 -31.17 -32.42
N GLY A 528 -3.64 -30.57 -31.29
CA GLY A 528 -4.52 -31.18 -30.27
C GLY A 528 -4.06 -31.13 -28.81
N GLU A 529 -2.88 -30.57 -28.51
CA GLU A 529 -2.46 -30.22 -27.16
C GLU A 529 -2.96 -28.80 -26.82
N ALA A 530 -3.27 -28.52 -25.56
CA ALA A 530 -4.01 -27.31 -25.17
C ALA A 530 -3.11 -26.08 -24.89
N ASN A 531 -1.80 -26.17 -25.15
CA ASN A 531 -0.80 -25.13 -24.83
C ASN A 531 0.16 -24.93 -26.03
N TYR A 532 -0.19 -23.99 -26.91
CA TYR A 532 0.39 -23.69 -28.24
C TYR A 532 1.80 -23.08 -28.26
N CYS A 533 2.70 -23.62 -27.44
CA CYS A 533 4.00 -23.04 -27.10
C CYS A 533 5.14 -23.87 -27.69
N SER A 534 6.10 -23.24 -28.39
CA SER A 534 7.34 -23.90 -28.77
C SER A 534 8.51 -23.47 -27.91
N GLU A 535 9.26 -24.45 -27.42
CA GLU A 535 10.45 -24.23 -26.60
C GLU A 535 11.54 -25.27 -26.91
N ILE A 536 12.80 -24.85 -26.95
CA ILE A 536 13.94 -25.77 -27.03
C ILE A 536 14.66 -25.79 -25.69
N THR A 537 14.40 -26.86 -24.94
CA THR A 537 14.90 -27.07 -23.59
C THR A 537 15.31 -28.54 -23.44
N SER A 538 16.23 -28.83 -22.53
CA SER A 538 16.83 -30.15 -22.34
C SER A 538 16.18 -30.98 -21.23
N SER A 539 14.86 -30.88 -20.98
CA SER A 539 14.14 -31.97 -20.28
C SER A 539 12.62 -31.87 -20.35
N GLY A 540 12.00 -33.00 -20.66
CA GLY A 540 10.54 -33.12 -20.81
C GLY A 540 9.70 -33.12 -19.53
N ASP A 541 8.39 -33.09 -19.77
CA ASP A 541 7.29 -33.34 -18.83
C ASP A 541 7.36 -32.55 -17.50
N GLY A 542 7.23 -31.21 -17.58
CA GLY A 542 6.57 -30.41 -16.55
C GLY A 542 7.40 -29.91 -15.36
N GLY A 543 8.69 -29.59 -15.56
CA GLY A 543 9.52 -28.82 -14.61
C GLY A 543 10.25 -27.67 -15.33
N ASP A 544 10.89 -26.78 -14.57
CA ASP A 544 11.62 -25.61 -15.11
C ASP A 544 12.54 -26.02 -16.29
N PRO A 545 12.53 -25.26 -17.40
CA PRO A 545 13.20 -25.65 -18.63
C PRO A 545 14.71 -25.75 -18.44
N LEU A 546 15.28 -26.96 -18.55
CA LEU A 546 16.73 -27.14 -18.47
C LEU A 546 17.41 -26.59 -19.74
N PRO A 547 18.60 -25.96 -19.64
CA PRO A 547 19.30 -25.43 -20.81
C PRO A 547 19.85 -26.50 -21.77
N THR A 548 19.82 -26.21 -23.07
CA THR A 548 20.40 -27.07 -24.13
C THR A 548 21.88 -26.72 -24.37
N ASP A 549 22.75 -27.72 -24.49
CA ASP A 549 24.19 -27.51 -24.75
C ASP A 549 24.41 -26.75 -26.08
N ALA A 550 25.34 -25.79 -26.06
CA ALA A 550 25.74 -25.05 -27.24
C ALA A 550 26.40 -25.95 -28.32
N PRO A 551 26.16 -25.72 -29.62
CA PRO A 551 26.85 -26.41 -30.69
C PRO A 551 28.37 -26.21 -30.66
N GLU A 552 29.13 -27.26 -31.00
CA GLU A 552 30.60 -27.23 -31.05
C GLU A 552 31.16 -26.25 -32.09
N SER A 553 30.33 -25.79 -33.04
CA SER A 553 30.70 -24.80 -34.06
C SER A 553 30.96 -23.41 -33.47
N GLY A 554 30.35 -23.08 -32.32
CA GLY A 554 30.35 -21.73 -31.75
C GLY A 554 29.34 -20.78 -32.41
N GLU A 555 28.52 -21.26 -33.34
CA GLU A 555 27.43 -20.50 -33.96
C GLU A 555 26.11 -21.25 -33.77
N LEU A 556 25.07 -20.53 -33.37
CA LEU A 556 23.71 -21.03 -33.25
C LEU A 556 22.86 -20.53 -34.42
N TRP A 557 22.15 -21.44 -35.07
CA TRP A 557 21.22 -21.11 -36.15
C TRP A 557 19.83 -21.58 -35.75
N LEU A 558 18.92 -20.65 -35.58
CA LEU A 558 17.53 -20.88 -35.20
C LEU A 558 16.62 -20.56 -36.38
N VAL A 559 15.58 -21.36 -36.53
CA VAL A 559 14.50 -21.12 -37.48
C VAL A 559 13.22 -21.10 -36.69
N VAL A 560 12.46 -20.02 -36.82
CA VAL A 560 11.10 -19.92 -36.30
C VAL A 560 10.14 -19.88 -37.49
N ASP A 561 9.21 -20.82 -37.51
CA ASP A 561 8.27 -21.00 -38.62
C ASP A 561 6.86 -21.25 -38.09
N GLU A 562 5.88 -21.09 -38.98
CA GLU A 562 4.49 -21.40 -38.76
C GLU A 562 4.11 -22.77 -39.32
N TRP A 563 3.40 -23.59 -38.54
CA TRP A 563 2.96 -24.90 -39.02
C TRP A 563 1.91 -24.79 -40.14
N ASN A 564 1.04 -23.79 -40.06
CA ASN A 564 0.08 -23.44 -41.12
C ASN A 564 0.29 -21.99 -41.58
N PRO A 565 0.20 -21.70 -42.89
CA PRO A 565 0.30 -20.33 -43.38
C PRO A 565 -0.70 -19.36 -42.71
N GLY A 566 -0.19 -18.27 -42.15
CA GLY A 566 -0.93 -17.25 -41.41
C GLY A 566 -1.40 -17.69 -40.02
N SER A 567 -0.78 -18.71 -39.42
CA SER A 567 -1.10 -19.15 -38.05
C SER A 567 -0.20 -18.50 -37.01
N TYR A 568 1.10 -18.44 -37.24
CA TYR A 568 1.99 -17.70 -36.36
C TYR A 568 2.30 -16.34 -36.97
N TRP A 569 2.66 -16.27 -38.25
CA TRP A 569 2.96 -15.00 -38.92
C TRP A 569 1.71 -14.42 -39.58
N ASP A 570 0.75 -13.98 -38.77
CA ASP A 570 -0.53 -13.41 -39.23
C ASP A 570 -0.39 -12.03 -39.92
N GLY A 571 0.73 -11.36 -39.68
CA GLY A 571 1.08 -10.06 -40.25
C GLY A 571 0.40 -8.88 -39.58
N VAL A 572 -0.24 -9.12 -38.42
CA VAL A 572 -1.03 -8.12 -37.69
C VAL A 572 -0.61 -8.10 -36.22
N SER A 573 -0.62 -9.25 -35.56
CA SER A 573 -0.41 -9.32 -34.12
C SER A 573 1.09 -9.43 -33.80
N PRO A 574 1.61 -8.70 -32.79
CA PRO A 574 3.02 -8.78 -32.43
C PRO A 574 3.43 -10.19 -31.97
N ARG A 575 4.69 -10.52 -32.20
CA ARG A 575 5.32 -11.80 -31.84
C ARG A 575 6.57 -11.57 -31.03
N THR A 576 6.62 -12.23 -29.87
CA THR A 576 7.85 -12.26 -29.06
C THR A 576 8.59 -13.57 -29.23
N ILE A 577 9.92 -13.47 -29.20
CA ILE A 577 10.83 -14.60 -29.23
C ILE A 577 11.93 -14.32 -28.21
N ASP A 578 12.10 -15.23 -27.26
CA ASP A 578 13.07 -15.13 -26.18
C ASP A 578 14.21 -16.12 -26.40
N LEU A 579 15.44 -15.62 -26.32
CA LEU A 579 16.66 -16.43 -26.34
C LEU A 579 17.47 -16.13 -25.08
N GLU A 580 17.60 -17.11 -24.20
CA GLU A 580 18.50 -17.04 -23.05
C GLU A 580 19.84 -17.70 -23.41
N LEU A 581 20.94 -16.98 -23.22
CA LEU A 581 22.30 -17.46 -23.41
C LEU A 581 23.01 -17.62 -22.06
N ILE A 582 23.58 -18.80 -21.82
CA ILE A 582 24.13 -19.18 -20.52
C ILE A 582 25.66 -19.26 -20.59
N PRO A 583 26.41 -18.49 -19.77
CA PRO A 583 27.87 -18.42 -19.81
C PRO A 583 28.65 -19.71 -19.53
#